data_AF-A0A9W7YAU7-F1
#
_entry.id   AF-A0A9W7YAU7-F1
#
_cell.length_a   1.000
_cell.length_b   1.000
_cell.length_c   1.000
_cell.angle_alpha   90.00
_cell.angle_beta   90.00
_cell.angle_gamma   90.00
#
_symmetry.space_group_name_H-M   'P 1'
#
loop_
_entity.id
_entity.type
_entity.pdbx_description
1 polymer ?
#
loop_
_entity_poly.entity_id
_entity_poly.type
_entity_poly.pdbx_seq_one_letter_code
_entity_poly.pdbx_strand_id
1 'polypeptide(L)' 'MDIINASDVVLSTLSGAGGMDIYDFSFNAVIVDEATQPTEAECWIAAHKAPKLILA' A
#
# COMPACT_ATOMS: atom_id res chain seq x y z
N MET A 1 1.55 9.40 -20.18
CA MET A 1 1.40 9.66 -18.73
C MET A 1 1.48 8.32 -18.03
N ASP A 2 2.26 8.24 -16.97
CA ASP A 2 2.33 7.05 -16.12
C ASP A 2 1.01 6.91 -15.33
N ILE A 3 0.35 5.76 -15.44
CA ILE A 3 -0.99 5.50 -14.89
C ILE A 3 -1.00 5.66 -13.37
N ILE A 4 0.07 5.21 -12.71
CA ILE A 4 0.19 5.30 -11.24
C ILE A 4 0.20 6.77 -10.80
N ASN A 5 0.96 7.60 -11.50
CA ASN A 5 1.05 9.04 -11.23
C ASN A 5 -0.23 9.82 -11.55
N ALA A 6 -1.09 9.29 -12.43
CA ALA A 6 -2.37 9.91 -12.79
C ALA A 6 -3.55 9.39 -11.95
N SER A 7 -3.32 8.41 -11.06
CA SER A 7 -4.37 7.77 -10.27
C SER A 7 -4.50 8.44 -8.90
N ASP A 8 -5.74 8.75 -8.51
CA ASP A 8 -6.03 9.21 -7.15
C ASP A 8 -5.89 8.08 -6.10
N VAL A 9 -6.15 6.84 -6.53
CA VAL A 9 -6.12 5.63 -5.68
C VAL A 9 -5.46 4.48 -6.44
N VAL A 10 -4.58 3.75 -5.76
CA VAL A 10 -3.97 2.51 -6.26
C VAL A 10 -4.36 1.36 -5.34
N LEU A 11 -4.90 0.29 -5.93
CA LEU A 11 -5.29 -0.92 -5.21
C LEU A 11 -4.26 -2.02 -5.47
N SER A 12 -3.83 -2.70 -4.41
CA SER A 12 -2.95 -3.86 -4.49
C SER A 12 -3.19 -4.79 -3.30
N THR A 13 -2.76 -6.05 -3.42
CA THR A 13 -2.57 -6.91 -2.25
C THR A 13 -1.37 -6.43 -1.43
N LEU A 14 -1.22 -6.89 -0.18
CA LEU A 14 -0.06 -6.55 0.64
C LEU A 14 1.28 -6.89 -0.03
N SER A 15 1.37 -8.05 -0.69
CA SER A 15 2.55 -8.42 -1.48
C SER A 15 2.73 -7.55 -2.73
N GLY A 16 1.64 -7.14 -3.38
CA GLY A 16 1.66 -6.21 -4.51
C GLY A 16 2.17 -4.82 -4.15
N ALA A 17 1.92 -4.36 -2.92
CA ALA A 17 2.45 -3.10 -2.39
C ALA A 17 4.00 -3.06 -2.37
N GLY A 18 4.65 -4.22 -2.33
CA GLY A 18 6.10 -4.38 -2.42
C GLY A 18 6.66 -4.47 -3.84
N GLY A 19 5.82 -4.36 -4.88
CA GLY A 19 6.22 -4.50 -6.28
C GLY A 19 7.11 -3.36 -6.80
N MET A 20 7.89 -3.65 -7.85
CA MET A 20 8.81 -2.67 -8.48
C MET A 20 8.09 -1.44 -9.03
N ASP A 21 6.87 -1.60 -9.56
CA ASP A 21 6.11 -0.51 -10.18
C ASP A 21 5.82 0.65 -9.20
N ILE A 22 5.77 0.36 -7.90
CA ILE A 22 5.50 1.34 -6.84
C ILE A 22 6.61 1.38 -5.79
N TYR A 23 7.80 0.82 -6.05
CA TYR A 23 8.88 0.69 -5.07
C TYR A 23 9.29 2.04 -4.47
N ASP A 24 9.56 3.02 -5.33
CA ASP A 24 9.94 4.39 -4.94
C ASP A 24 8.75 5.37 -4.90
N PHE A 25 7.52 4.85 -4.95
CA PHE A 25 6.31 5.67 -4.85
C PHE A 25 5.85 5.79 -3.39
N SER A 26 5.53 7.02 -2.97
CA SER A 26 5.02 7.33 -1.63
C SER A 26 3.56 7.79 -1.70
N PHE A 27 2.74 7.32 -0.77
CA PHE A 27 1.33 7.68 -0.66
C PHE A 27 1.09 8.58 0.54
N ASN A 28 -0.03 9.33 0.52
CA ASN A 28 -0.42 10.14 1.67
C ASN A 28 -1.05 9.30 2.80
N ALA A 29 -1.67 8.17 2.45
CA ALA A 29 -2.27 7.21 3.36
C ALA A 29 -2.26 5.81 2.74
N VAL A 30 -2.22 4.80 3.61
CA VAL A 30 -2.45 3.39 3.27
C VAL A 30 -3.63 2.89 4.09
N ILE A 31 -4.54 2.16 3.44
CA ILE A 31 -5.70 1.53 4.06
C ILE A 31 -5.58 0.02 3.84
N VAL A 32 -5.65 -0.76 4.92
CA VAL A 32 -5.67 -2.23 4.87
C VAL A 32 -7.03 -2.69 5.42
N ASP A 33 -7.90 -3.19 4.54
CA ASP A 33 -9.32 -3.48 4.85
C ASP A 33 -9.52 -4.77 5.67
N GLU A 34 -8.64 -5.75 5.50
CA GLU A 34 -8.75 -7.06 6.13
C GLU A 34 -7.53 -7.29 7.04
N ALA A 35 -7.15 -6.30 7.84
CA ALA A 35 -5.87 -6.27 8.55
C ALA A 35 -5.73 -7.37 9.61
N THR A 36 -6.84 -8.03 9.97
CA THR A 36 -6.88 -9.14 10.93
C THR A 36 -6.59 -10.51 10.32
N GLN A 37 -6.65 -10.65 8.99
CA GLN A 37 -6.38 -11.90 8.27
C GLN A 37 -4.90 -12.18 7.99
N PRO A 38 -4.10 -11.20 7.50
CA PRO A 38 -2.67 -11.40 7.23
C PRO A 38 -1.86 -11.33 8.52
N THR A 39 -0.61 -11.78 8.43
CA THR A 39 0.33 -11.57 9.53
C THR A 39 0.69 -10.08 9.64
N GLU A 40 1.10 -9.65 10.84
CA GLU A 40 1.58 -8.27 11.04
C GLU A 40 2.73 -7.92 10.08
N ALA A 41 3.65 -8.87 9.85
CA ALA A 41 4.78 -8.72 8.94
C ALA A 41 4.35 -8.44 7.48
N GLU A 42 3.25 -9.03 7.01
CA GLU A 42 2.71 -8.75 5.68
C GLU A 42 2.11 -7.34 5.62
N CYS A 43 1.41 -6.91 6.67
CA CYS A 43 0.87 -5.54 6.76
C CYS A 43 1.99 -4.47 6.67
N TRP A 44 3.17 -4.76 7.22
CA TRP A 44 4.33 -3.86 7.15
C TRP A 44 4.79 -3.56 5.71
N ILE A 45 4.56 -4.46 4.75
CA ILE A 45 4.92 -4.24 3.33
C ILE A 45 4.22 -3.00 2.79
N ALA A 46 2.93 -2.82 3.11
CA ALA A 46 2.16 -1.65 2.71
C ALA A 46 2.33 -0.47 3.69
N ALA A 47 2.45 -0.73 4.99
CA ALA A 47 2.54 0.31 6.02
C ALA A 47 3.69 1.31 5.79
N HIS A 48 4.83 0.85 5.27
CA HIS A 48 5.98 1.70 4.99
C HIS A 48 5.80 2.67 3.82
N LYS A 49 4.70 2.56 3.06
CA LYS A 49 4.44 3.39 1.88
C LYS A 49 3.80 4.74 2.18
N ALA A 50 3.33 4.98 3.41
CA ALA A 50 2.66 6.23 3.78
C ALA A 50 2.90 6.64 5.24
N PRO A 51 2.81 7.94 5.56
CA PRO A 51 2.88 8.41 6.95
C PRO A 51 1.59 8.15 7.75
N LYS A 52 0.50 7.76 7.09
CA LYS A 52 -0.79 7.46 7.72
C LYS A 52 -1.21 6.03 7.37
N LEU A 53 -1.48 5.22 8.38
CA LEU A 53 -1.96 3.85 8.23
C LEU A 53 -3.35 3.73 8.88
N ILE A 54 -4.30 3.19 8.13
CA ILE A 54 -5.66 2.88 8.60
C ILE A 54 -5.85 1.37 8.42
N LEU A 55 -6.28 0.71 9.49
CA LEU A 55 -6.50 -0.74 9.53
C LEU A 55 -7.98 -0.98 9.85
N ALA A 56 -8.65 -1.83 9.06
CA ALA A 56 -9.99 -2.33 9.33
C ALA A 56 -9.95 -3.84 9.62
#